data_AF-A0A1V6H6I5-F1
#
_entry.id   AF-A0A1V6H6I5-F1
#
_cell.length_a   1.000
_cell.length_b   1.000
_cell.length_c   1.000
_cell.angle_alpha   90.00
_cell.angle_beta   90.00
_cell.angle_gamma   90.00
#
_symmetry.space_group_name_H-M   'P 1'
#
loop_
_entity.id
_entity.type
_entity.pdbx_description
1 polymer ?
#
loop_
_entity_poly.entity_id
_entity_poly.type
_entity_poly.pdbx_seq_one_letter_code
_entity_poly.pdbx_strand_id
1 'polypeptide(L)'
;MGITLVNPACASACQSDNDCRASDGVVCKLLPDPDGELQSICLGTIKEPRGLGYPCIGNVDCAGSMGCLSNFEAGYCTELRCGPDEPCPEGSQCVRVGGSPVCLKECDKAKGKADNEDCRFTVTESGKGEVTIQRSCVELKTFPDLDRVHVCGSGSSGRAIGEQCLNDTECKSNKCKISFTGTCGDQLTGCLVDRDCPGGLCINASDKTFGYCSQTCSAQVACPAGSLCLEMLQPDGITFKGECMVPCAEGGVCRQEAGLKCHYGDAIMDPGRAACARIPPRTIGSKCADDNDCDVGTCQKASGQYFGVCTKEGCFLPGAKCPFPTTCAKVGSNDAPLYCYVRCLSNADCADGMTCKDSYGTGIKVCVP
;
A
#
# COMPACT_ATOMS: atom_id res chain seq x y z
N MET A 1 8.43 -18.09 23.56
CA MET A 1 8.56 -17.69 22.14
C MET A 1 7.18 -17.78 21.54
N GLY A 2 6.60 -16.64 21.14
CA GLY A 2 5.21 -16.55 20.67
C GLY A 2 5.08 -16.86 19.18
N ILE A 3 3.87 -17.20 18.76
CA ILE A 3 3.49 -17.29 17.34
C ILE A 3 3.60 -15.88 16.75
N THR A 4 4.42 -15.72 15.72
CA THR A 4 4.59 -14.45 14.99
C THR A 4 4.61 -14.73 13.49
N LEU A 5 4.43 -13.70 12.66
CA LEU A 5 4.55 -13.79 11.19
C LEU A 5 5.87 -14.43 10.74
N VAL A 6 6.95 -14.24 11.53
CA VAL A 6 8.28 -14.80 11.24
C VAL A 6 8.55 -16.15 11.92
N ASN A 7 7.67 -16.59 12.83
CA ASN A 7 7.71 -17.89 13.50
C ASN A 7 6.32 -18.52 13.46
N PRO A 8 5.91 -19.07 12.29
CA PRO A 8 4.61 -19.70 12.14
C PRO A 8 4.54 -20.96 13.00
N ALA A 9 3.39 -21.17 13.66
CA ALA A 9 3.09 -22.40 14.38
C ALA A 9 1.63 -22.77 14.20
N CYS A 10 1.31 -24.05 14.35
CA CYS A 10 -0.08 -24.50 14.39
C CYS A 10 -0.73 -24.06 15.72
N ALA A 11 -1.93 -23.50 15.63
CA ALA A 11 -2.74 -23.12 16.78
C ALA A 11 -4.18 -23.63 16.62
N SER A 12 -4.88 -23.81 17.73
CA SER A 12 -6.31 -24.14 17.70
C SER A 12 -7.10 -22.88 17.35
N ALA A 13 -8.00 -22.98 16.38
CA ALA A 13 -8.97 -21.93 16.12
C ALA A 13 -9.95 -21.79 17.29
N CYS A 14 -10.54 -20.61 17.45
CA CYS A 14 -11.53 -20.31 18.48
C CYS A 14 -12.53 -19.25 17.98
N GLN A 15 -13.71 -19.19 18.58
CA GLN A 15 -14.68 -18.13 18.39
C GLN A 15 -14.82 -17.26 19.65
N SER A 16 -14.51 -17.82 20.81
CA SER A 16 -14.54 -17.15 22.11
C SER A 16 -13.52 -17.76 23.07
N ASP A 17 -13.29 -17.09 24.20
CA ASP A 17 -12.39 -17.61 25.26
C ASP A 17 -12.84 -18.97 25.80
N ASN A 18 -14.13 -19.31 25.70
CA ASN A 18 -14.66 -20.61 26.11
C ASN A 18 -14.19 -21.77 25.24
N ASP A 19 -13.77 -21.49 24.00
CA ASP A 19 -13.18 -22.51 23.12
C ASP A 19 -11.71 -22.80 23.50
N CYS A 20 -11.15 -21.99 24.41
CA CYS A 20 -9.79 -22.07 24.89
C CYS A 20 -9.73 -22.51 26.36
N ARG A 21 -8.52 -22.82 26.84
CA ARG A 21 -8.27 -23.11 28.26
C ARG A 21 -8.15 -21.80 29.06
N ALA A 22 -9.23 -21.03 29.12
CA ALA A 22 -9.25 -19.71 29.74
C ALA A 22 -8.83 -19.75 31.22
N SER A 23 -9.19 -20.81 31.94
CA SER A 23 -8.76 -21.06 33.33
C SER A 23 -7.24 -21.17 33.49
N ASP A 24 -6.55 -21.59 32.42
CA ASP A 24 -5.10 -21.80 32.39
C ASP A 24 -4.38 -20.59 31.75
N GLY A 25 -5.09 -19.46 31.58
CA GLY A 25 -4.56 -18.24 30.97
C GLY A 25 -4.43 -18.31 29.44
N VAL A 26 -5.13 -19.25 28.79
CA VAL A 26 -5.18 -19.37 27.32
C VAL A 26 -6.51 -18.84 26.81
N VAL A 27 -6.49 -17.74 26.07
CA VAL A 27 -7.68 -17.01 25.60
C VAL A 27 -7.72 -16.93 24.08
N CYS A 28 -8.89 -16.62 23.53
CA CYS A 28 -9.09 -16.51 22.09
C CYS A 28 -8.59 -15.15 21.59
N LYS A 29 -7.65 -15.17 20.64
CA LYS A 29 -6.96 -13.97 20.15
C LYS A 29 -7.02 -13.89 18.63
N LEU A 30 -7.28 -12.70 18.11
CA LEU A 30 -7.25 -12.42 16.68
C LEU A 30 -5.81 -12.11 16.24
N LEU A 31 -5.28 -12.88 15.30
CA LEU A 31 -3.92 -12.76 14.79
C LEU A 31 -3.87 -12.89 13.27
N PRO A 32 -3.07 -12.08 12.55
CA PRO A 32 -2.87 -12.27 11.12
C PRO A 32 -2.09 -13.58 10.87
N ASP A 33 -2.52 -14.35 9.88
CA ASP A 33 -1.82 -15.50 9.34
C ASP A 33 -0.67 -15.06 8.40
N PRO A 34 0.12 -16.00 7.84
CA PRO A 34 1.23 -15.66 6.94
C PRO A 34 0.81 -14.91 5.66
N ASP A 35 -0.44 -15.04 5.24
CA ASP A 35 -1.01 -14.34 4.09
C ASP A 35 -1.61 -12.97 4.49
N GLY A 36 -1.62 -12.66 5.79
CA GLY A 36 -2.10 -11.40 6.36
C GLY A 36 -3.58 -11.42 6.77
N GLU A 37 -4.26 -12.55 6.63
CA GLU A 37 -5.67 -12.71 6.98
C GLU A 37 -5.85 -12.92 8.48
N LEU A 38 -6.81 -12.24 9.09
CA LEU A 38 -7.03 -12.30 10.55
C LEU A 38 -7.73 -13.60 10.95
N GLN A 39 -7.06 -14.40 11.78
CA GLN A 39 -7.54 -15.68 12.32
C GLN A 39 -7.68 -15.62 13.84
N SER A 40 -8.80 -16.10 14.36
CA SER A 40 -9.02 -16.25 15.80
C SER A 40 -8.42 -17.56 16.31
N ILE A 41 -7.40 -17.48 17.16
CA ILE A 41 -6.66 -18.64 17.69
C ILE A 41 -6.46 -18.59 19.21
N CYS A 42 -6.38 -19.76 19.86
CA CYS A 42 -6.11 -19.85 21.30
C CYS A 42 -4.63 -19.57 21.62
N LEU A 43 -4.37 -18.57 22.48
CA LEU A 43 -3.03 -18.10 22.83
C LEU A 43 -2.85 -17.92 24.35
N GLY A 44 -1.71 -18.35 24.89
CA GLY A 44 -1.36 -18.14 26.30
C GLY A 44 -0.98 -16.68 26.59
N THR A 45 -1.51 -16.10 27.67
CA THR A 45 -1.27 -14.70 28.09
C THR A 45 -0.31 -14.61 29.28
N ILE A 46 0.34 -13.45 29.44
CA ILE A 46 1.20 -13.16 30.60
C ILE A 46 0.44 -12.26 31.59
N LYS A 47 0.34 -12.77 32.82
CA LYS A 47 -0.01 -12.22 34.15
C LYS A 47 -0.99 -11.07 34.40
N GLU A 48 -1.37 -10.21 33.46
CA GLU A 48 -2.53 -9.31 33.61
C GLU A 48 -2.72 -8.54 32.29
N PRO A 49 -3.62 -9.00 31.41
CA PRO A 49 -3.82 -8.36 30.13
C PRO A 49 -4.47 -6.98 30.30
N ARG A 50 -4.04 -6.01 29.47
CA ARG A 50 -4.31 -4.58 29.64
C ARG A 50 -5.48 -4.10 28.79
N GLY A 51 -6.15 -3.06 29.28
CA GLY A 51 -7.32 -2.46 28.63
C GLY A 51 -6.99 -1.65 27.38
N LEU A 52 -8.03 -1.12 26.73
CA LEU A 52 -7.93 -0.24 25.58
C LEU A 52 -6.96 0.94 25.83
N GLY A 53 -6.02 1.17 24.90
CA GLY A 53 -5.07 2.28 24.89
C GLY A 53 -3.80 2.11 25.71
N TYR A 54 -3.76 1.09 26.56
CA TYR A 54 -2.56 0.72 27.30
C TYR A 54 -1.43 0.25 26.37
N PRO A 55 -0.15 0.43 26.78
CA PRO A 55 0.98 -0.08 26.03
C PRO A 55 1.03 -1.61 26.00
N CYS A 56 1.58 -2.13 24.91
CA CYS A 56 1.76 -3.55 24.66
C CYS A 56 3.03 -3.79 23.83
N ILE A 57 3.65 -4.94 24.01
CA ILE A 57 4.73 -5.43 23.16
C ILE A 57 4.16 -6.40 22.12
N GLY A 58 3.12 -7.16 22.49
CA GLY A 58 2.39 -8.03 21.59
C GLY A 58 0.96 -8.30 22.03
N ASN A 59 0.23 -9.07 21.23
CA ASN A 59 -1.21 -9.33 21.40
C ASN A 59 -1.54 -10.05 22.73
N VAL A 60 -0.57 -10.74 23.32
CA VAL A 60 -0.68 -11.39 24.64
C VAL A 60 -0.82 -10.41 25.80
N ASP A 61 -0.45 -9.14 25.60
CA ASP A 61 -0.47 -8.10 26.64
C ASP A 61 -1.83 -7.40 26.74
N CYS A 62 -2.76 -7.65 25.81
CA CYS A 62 -4.05 -6.97 25.71
C CYS A 62 -5.20 -7.85 26.21
N ALA A 63 -6.25 -7.27 26.79
CA ALA A 63 -7.41 -7.99 27.33
C ALA A 63 -8.42 -8.43 26.27
N GLY A 64 -9.16 -9.51 26.55
CA GLY A 64 -10.25 -10.00 25.67
C GLY A 64 -9.80 -10.32 24.25
N SER A 65 -10.59 -9.88 23.25
CA SER A 65 -10.29 -10.03 21.82
C SER A 65 -9.28 -9.04 21.27
N MET A 66 -8.88 -8.04 22.06
CA MET A 66 -7.97 -6.98 21.60
C MET A 66 -6.61 -7.53 21.16
N GLY A 67 -6.06 -6.87 20.15
CA GLY A 67 -4.69 -7.00 19.69
C GLY A 67 -3.86 -5.76 20.03
N CYS A 68 -2.57 -5.84 19.70
CA CYS A 68 -1.56 -4.83 19.92
C CYS A 68 -1.20 -4.16 18.60
N LEU A 69 -1.53 -2.87 18.48
CA LEU A 69 -1.02 -2.01 17.44
C LEU A 69 0.44 -1.65 17.75
N SER A 70 1.36 -2.50 17.30
CA SER A 70 2.80 -2.34 17.51
C SER A 70 3.41 -1.13 16.79
N ASN A 71 2.67 -0.52 15.86
CA ASN A 71 3.03 0.73 15.19
C ASN A 71 2.90 1.97 16.09
N PHE A 72 2.24 1.87 17.24
CA PHE A 72 2.25 2.93 18.26
C PHE A 72 3.53 2.84 19.09
N GLU A 73 4.05 4.00 19.52
CA GLU A 73 5.14 4.01 20.49
C GLU A 73 4.68 3.29 21.77
N ALA A 74 5.49 2.30 22.18
CA ALA A 74 5.21 1.32 23.23
C ALA A 74 3.96 0.44 23.01
N GLY A 75 3.48 0.35 21.76
CA GLY A 75 2.27 -0.37 21.36
C GLY A 75 0.97 0.25 21.87
N TYR A 76 -0.18 -0.18 21.35
CA TYR A 76 -1.50 0.25 21.79
C TYR A 76 -2.47 -0.94 21.76
N CYS A 77 -3.04 -1.31 22.90
CA CYS A 77 -4.09 -2.33 22.96
C CYS A 77 -5.41 -1.81 22.39
N THR A 78 -5.98 -2.51 21.40
CA THR A 78 -7.23 -2.14 20.73
C THR A 78 -7.91 -3.33 20.06
N GLU A 79 -9.20 -3.21 19.76
CA GLU A 79 -9.87 -4.08 18.81
C GLU A 79 -9.39 -3.78 17.38
N LEU A 80 -8.84 -4.80 16.72
CA LEU A 80 -8.23 -4.70 15.39
C LEU A 80 -9.26 -4.74 14.24
N ARG A 81 -10.55 -4.82 14.59
CA ARG A 81 -11.68 -4.79 13.66
C ARG A 81 -12.83 -4.05 14.32
N CYS A 82 -13.53 -3.22 13.55
CA CYS A 82 -14.77 -2.59 13.96
C CYS A 82 -15.60 -2.17 12.74
N GLY A 83 -16.90 -1.98 12.95
CA GLY A 83 -17.84 -1.55 11.91
C GLY A 83 -19.28 -1.58 12.39
N PRO A 84 -20.26 -1.43 11.48
CA PRO A 84 -21.68 -1.44 11.82
C PRO A 84 -22.13 -2.71 12.55
N ASP A 85 -21.53 -3.85 12.19
CA ASP A 85 -21.86 -5.17 12.75
C ASP A 85 -21.00 -5.53 13.99
N GLU A 86 -19.92 -4.79 14.21
CA GLU A 86 -18.94 -5.02 15.29
C GLU A 86 -18.58 -3.66 15.93
N PRO A 87 -19.47 -3.11 16.78
CA PRO A 87 -19.26 -1.79 17.36
C PRO A 87 -18.08 -1.79 18.33
N CYS A 88 -17.39 -0.65 18.39
CA CYS A 88 -16.31 -0.44 19.35
C CYS A 88 -16.83 -0.46 20.79
N PRO A 89 -16.00 -0.87 21.78
CA PRO A 89 -16.35 -0.83 23.19
C PRO A 89 -16.62 0.61 23.66
N GLU A 90 -17.36 0.74 24.77
CA GLU A 90 -17.73 2.05 25.33
C GLU A 90 -16.51 2.96 25.56
N GLY A 91 -16.64 4.25 25.24
CA GLY A 91 -15.56 5.22 25.33
C GLY A 91 -14.51 5.08 24.23
N SER A 92 -14.87 4.50 23.07
CA SER A 92 -13.98 4.38 21.92
C SER A 92 -14.73 4.52 20.59
N GLN A 93 -14.00 4.89 19.55
CA GLN A 93 -14.54 5.14 18.21
C GLN A 93 -13.86 4.29 17.15
N CYS A 94 -14.65 3.82 16.18
CA CYS A 94 -14.16 3.06 15.05
C CYS A 94 -13.52 4.02 14.05
N VAL A 95 -12.20 3.92 13.87
CA VAL A 95 -11.41 4.79 12.98
C VAL A 95 -10.48 3.94 12.13
N ARG A 96 -10.10 4.42 10.94
CA ARG A 96 -9.12 3.70 10.11
C ARG A 96 -7.70 4.07 10.50
N VAL A 97 -6.92 3.09 10.93
CA VAL A 97 -5.47 3.20 11.16
C VAL A 97 -4.79 2.18 10.25
N GLY A 98 -3.93 2.66 9.35
CA GLY A 98 -3.26 1.77 8.40
C GLY A 98 -4.23 1.02 7.50
N GLY A 99 -5.28 1.67 7.00
CA GLY A 99 -6.30 1.07 6.14
C GLY A 99 -7.34 0.19 6.86
N SER A 100 -6.99 -0.37 8.02
CA SER A 100 -7.86 -1.24 8.82
C SER A 100 -8.70 -0.44 9.82
N PRO A 101 -9.99 -0.77 10.00
CA PRO A 101 -10.82 -0.18 11.04
C PRO A 101 -10.42 -0.73 12.41
N VAL A 102 -10.09 0.17 13.35
CA VAL A 102 -9.67 -0.14 14.72
C VAL A 102 -10.37 0.77 15.72
N CYS A 103 -10.46 0.36 16.98
CA CYS A 103 -11.10 1.17 18.03
C CYS A 103 -10.09 2.03 18.78
N LEU A 104 -10.17 3.35 18.68
CA LEU A 104 -9.33 4.24 19.51
C LEU A 104 -10.14 4.87 20.64
N LYS A 105 -9.52 4.99 21.82
CA LYS A 105 -10.16 5.52 23.03
C LYS A 105 -10.51 6.99 22.79
N GLU A 106 -11.74 7.39 23.10
CA GLU A 106 -12.17 8.78 23.01
C GLU A 106 -11.43 9.65 24.02
N CYS A 107 -11.33 10.94 23.71
CA CYS A 107 -10.73 11.93 24.61
C CYS A 107 -11.42 13.28 24.48
N ASP A 108 -11.44 14.04 25.58
CA ASP A 108 -12.09 15.35 25.59
C ASP A 108 -11.23 16.44 24.93
N LYS A 109 -11.75 17.07 23.86
CA LYS A 109 -11.12 18.18 23.13
C LYS A 109 -10.85 19.40 24.03
N ALA A 110 -11.64 19.61 25.08
CA ALA A 110 -11.49 20.77 25.96
C ALA A 110 -10.17 20.77 26.74
N LYS A 111 -9.53 19.61 26.89
CA LYS A 111 -8.22 19.44 27.51
C LYS A 111 -7.19 19.28 26.40
N GLY A 112 -6.48 20.37 26.11
CA GLY A 112 -5.50 20.44 25.03
C GLY A 112 -4.38 19.38 25.10
N LYS A 113 -3.51 19.41 24.10
CA LYS A 113 -2.51 18.36 23.75
C LYS A 113 -1.58 17.88 24.89
N ALA A 114 -1.33 18.69 25.92
CA ALA A 114 -0.36 18.40 26.99
C ALA A 114 -0.99 17.87 28.30
N ASP A 115 -2.28 18.09 28.53
CA ASP A 115 -2.94 17.88 29.84
C ASP A 115 -4.16 16.96 29.76
N ASN A 116 -4.26 16.15 28.69
CA ASN A 116 -5.36 15.23 28.54
C ASN A 116 -5.10 13.94 29.33
N GLU A 117 -5.56 13.93 30.59
CA GLU A 117 -5.54 12.77 31.49
C GLU A 117 -6.28 11.55 30.90
N ASP A 118 -7.22 11.73 29.97
CA ASP A 118 -7.95 10.61 29.33
C ASP A 118 -7.01 9.76 28.46
N CYS A 119 -5.94 10.40 27.94
CA CYS A 119 -4.89 9.78 27.13
C CYS A 119 -3.60 9.49 27.92
N ARG A 120 -3.67 9.46 29.26
CA ARG A 120 -2.53 9.11 30.11
C ARG A 120 -2.68 7.68 30.62
N PHE A 121 -1.65 6.86 30.40
CA PHE A 121 -1.66 5.44 30.76
C PHE A 121 -0.46 5.12 31.64
N THR A 122 -0.70 4.75 32.90
CA THR A 122 0.34 4.31 33.82
C THR A 122 0.35 2.79 33.91
N VAL A 123 1.52 2.20 33.69
CA VAL A 123 1.74 0.75 33.83
C VAL A 123 2.87 0.47 34.81
N THR A 124 2.71 -0.56 35.62
CA THR A 124 3.77 -1.04 36.51
C THR A 124 4.57 -2.12 35.79
N GLU A 125 5.83 -1.82 35.45
CA GLU A 125 6.73 -2.82 34.87
C GLU A 125 7.50 -3.54 35.98
N SER A 126 7.44 -4.88 35.96
CA SER A 126 8.15 -5.72 36.91
C SER A 126 9.65 -5.44 36.85
N GLY A 127 10.20 -4.85 37.93
CA GLY A 127 11.62 -4.51 38.05
C GLY A 127 12.03 -3.16 37.48
N LYS A 128 11.11 -2.34 36.95
CA LYS A 128 11.41 -1.00 36.41
C LYS A 128 10.57 0.14 37.01
N GLY A 129 9.57 -0.19 37.84
CA GLY A 129 8.71 0.80 38.50
C GLY A 129 7.52 1.22 37.63
N GLU A 130 6.86 2.32 38.00
CA GLU A 130 5.75 2.88 37.22
C GLU A 130 6.28 3.62 35.98
N VAL A 131 5.77 3.23 34.82
CA VAL A 131 6.01 3.91 33.55
C VAL A 131 4.71 4.57 33.13
N THR A 132 4.73 5.90 33.00
CA THR A 132 3.60 6.66 32.46
C THR A 132 3.84 6.94 30.99
N ILE A 133 2.86 6.59 30.15
CA ILE A 133 2.84 6.93 28.73
C ILE A 133 1.76 7.97 28.51
N GLN A 134 2.18 9.14 28.02
CA GLN A 134 1.28 10.21 27.61
C GLN A 134 0.99 10.07 26.11
N ARG A 135 -0.29 10.03 25.77
CA ARG A 135 -0.79 10.07 24.40
C ARG A 135 -1.43 11.42 24.09
N SER A 136 -1.51 11.76 22.80
CA SER A 136 -2.15 13.01 22.35
C SER A 136 -3.61 12.76 22.04
N CYS A 137 -4.48 13.68 22.45
CA CYS A 137 -5.87 13.71 21.99
C CYS A 137 -5.92 14.34 20.59
N VAL A 138 -6.38 13.59 19.58
CA VAL A 138 -6.31 13.98 18.16
C VAL A 138 -7.66 13.82 17.46
N GLU A 139 -7.94 14.69 16.49
CA GLU A 139 -9.17 14.64 15.68
C GLU A 139 -8.98 13.69 14.48
N LEU A 140 -9.81 12.64 14.40
CA LEU A 140 -9.83 11.67 13.30
C LEU A 140 -11.24 11.51 12.72
N LYS A 141 -11.35 10.81 11.59
CA LYS A 141 -12.64 10.47 10.98
C LYS A 141 -13.08 9.06 11.37
N THR A 142 -14.35 8.88 11.71
CA THR A 142 -14.95 7.58 11.97
C THR A 142 -15.07 6.75 10.70
N PHE A 143 -15.19 5.44 10.86
CA PHE A 143 -15.58 4.51 9.82
C PHE A 143 -16.92 3.85 10.20
N PRO A 144 -17.89 3.71 9.27
CA PRO A 144 -17.85 4.11 7.86
C PRO A 144 -18.28 5.56 7.59
N ASP A 145 -18.84 6.27 8.58
CA ASP A 145 -19.60 7.51 8.36
C ASP A 145 -18.76 8.78 8.13
N LEU A 146 -17.45 8.72 8.39
CA LEU A 146 -16.48 9.81 8.19
C LEU A 146 -16.70 11.06 9.07
N ASP A 147 -17.43 10.92 10.17
CA ASP A 147 -17.63 11.96 11.18
C ASP A 147 -16.33 12.27 11.92
N ARG A 148 -16.16 13.53 12.34
CA ARG A 148 -14.96 13.95 13.07
C ARG A 148 -15.11 13.67 14.57
N VAL A 149 -14.19 12.89 15.12
CA VAL A 149 -14.15 12.48 16.54
C VAL A 149 -12.77 12.74 17.14
N HIS A 150 -12.70 12.84 18.47
CA HIS A 150 -11.44 13.03 19.19
C HIS A 150 -11.05 11.74 19.90
N VAL A 151 -9.86 11.23 19.62
CA VAL A 151 -9.37 9.96 20.15
C VAL A 151 -7.90 10.04 20.57
N CYS A 152 -7.47 9.13 21.45
CA CYS A 152 -6.09 9.03 21.90
C CYS A 152 -5.19 8.43 20.81
N GLY A 153 -4.47 9.31 20.11
CA GLY A 153 -3.42 8.96 19.14
C GLY A 153 -2.05 8.77 19.80
N SER A 154 -0.98 8.56 19.03
CA SER A 154 0.34 8.46 19.64
C SER A 154 0.80 9.84 20.15
N GLY A 155 1.42 9.89 21.32
CA GLY A 155 1.82 11.14 21.99
C GLY A 155 3.12 11.76 21.48
N SER A 156 3.69 11.21 20.41
CA SER A 156 5.02 11.57 19.96
C SER A 156 4.97 12.78 19.04
N SER A 157 5.24 13.98 19.57
CA SER A 157 5.31 15.20 18.76
C SER A 157 6.76 15.62 18.48
N GLY A 158 7.03 16.10 17.27
CA GLY A 158 8.36 16.58 16.87
C GLY A 158 9.20 15.59 16.06
N ARG A 159 8.58 14.51 15.55
CA ARG A 159 9.24 13.54 14.67
C ARG A 159 9.77 14.20 13.39
N ALA A 160 10.98 13.81 12.99
CA ALA A 160 11.69 14.38 11.84
C ALA A 160 11.06 13.92 10.52
N ILE A 161 11.28 14.68 9.45
CA ILE A 161 10.82 14.30 8.11
C ILE A 161 11.40 12.93 7.74
N GLY A 162 10.55 11.99 7.32
CA GLY A 162 10.89 10.59 7.03
C GLY A 162 10.61 9.60 8.18
N GLU A 163 10.37 10.07 9.42
CA GLU A 163 10.08 9.20 10.57
C GLU A 163 8.61 8.79 10.64
N GLN A 164 8.32 7.60 11.16
CA GLN A 164 6.96 7.09 11.25
C GLN A 164 6.09 7.96 12.18
N CYS A 165 4.87 8.30 11.78
CA CYS A 165 3.86 9.04 12.51
C CYS A 165 2.47 8.42 12.30
N LEU A 166 1.55 8.70 13.18
CA LEU A 166 0.19 8.17 13.18
C LEU A 166 -0.86 9.27 13.01
N ASN A 167 -0.48 10.54 13.13
CA ASN A 167 -1.30 11.70 12.78
C ASN A 167 -0.47 12.99 12.59
N ASP A 168 -1.07 13.99 11.94
CA ASP A 168 -0.38 15.22 11.50
C ASP A 168 0.38 15.93 12.60
N THR A 169 -0.13 15.84 13.82
CA THR A 169 0.40 16.58 14.97
C THR A 169 1.65 15.93 15.59
N GLU A 170 2.06 14.76 15.10
CA GLU A 170 3.25 14.03 15.57
C GLU A 170 4.55 14.53 14.94
N CYS A 171 4.44 15.24 13.82
CA CYS A 171 5.57 15.66 13.02
C CYS A 171 6.05 17.06 13.36
N LYS A 172 7.35 17.31 13.33
CA LYS A 172 7.91 18.67 13.46
C LYS A 172 7.38 19.62 12.37
N SER A 173 6.98 19.06 11.23
CA SER A 173 6.32 19.74 10.12
C SER A 173 4.82 19.98 10.34
N ASN A 174 4.23 19.45 11.42
CA ASN A 174 2.77 19.30 11.63
C ASN A 174 2.06 18.58 10.46
N LYS A 175 2.77 17.67 9.79
CA LYS A 175 2.27 16.94 8.62
C LYS A 175 2.70 15.47 8.68
N CYS A 176 1.74 14.59 8.83
CA CYS A 176 1.92 13.16 8.86
C CYS A 176 1.22 12.55 7.66
N LYS A 177 1.99 11.95 6.78
CA LYS A 177 1.46 11.12 5.70
C LYS A 177 0.92 9.83 6.30
N ILE A 178 -0.28 9.81 6.86
CA ILE A 178 -0.94 8.57 7.27
C ILE A 178 -1.48 7.85 6.02
N SER A 179 -0.63 7.10 5.34
CA SER A 179 -1.06 6.26 4.20
C SER A 179 -1.04 4.76 4.50
N PHE A 180 -0.18 4.27 5.42
CA PHE A 180 -0.35 2.93 6.02
C PHE A 180 0.48 2.74 7.32
N THR A 181 1.77 3.06 7.29
CA THR A 181 2.63 3.30 8.46
C THR A 181 3.02 4.77 8.36
N GLY A 182 2.25 5.67 8.96
CA GLY A 182 2.35 7.07 8.53
C GLY A 182 3.77 7.61 8.68
N THR A 183 4.21 8.57 7.88
CA THR A 183 5.54 9.17 8.00
C THR A 183 5.51 10.70 7.93
N CYS A 184 6.37 11.36 8.68
CA CYS A 184 6.40 12.81 8.75
C CYS A 184 6.94 13.40 7.44
N GLY A 185 6.17 14.26 6.79
CA GLY A 185 6.52 14.85 5.51
C GLY A 185 6.64 16.36 5.57
N ASP A 186 7.39 16.97 4.65
CA ASP A 186 7.44 18.42 4.45
C ASP A 186 6.47 18.89 3.35
N GLN A 187 6.11 18.02 2.40
CA GLN A 187 5.23 18.32 1.26
C GLN A 187 4.10 17.30 1.05
N LEU A 188 2.96 17.78 0.54
CA LEU A 188 1.86 16.99 -0.05
C LEU A 188 2.39 16.21 -1.29
N THR A 189 1.83 15.11 -1.81
CA THR A 189 0.42 14.71 -1.98
C THR A 189 0.34 13.23 -2.37
N GLY A 190 -0.44 12.42 -1.65
CA GLY A 190 -1.26 11.38 -2.28
C GLY A 190 -2.66 11.95 -2.55
N CYS A 191 -3.53 11.23 -3.25
CA CYS A 191 -4.89 11.68 -3.55
C CYS A 191 -5.88 10.50 -3.48
N LEU A 192 -7.16 10.79 -3.26
CA LEU A 192 -8.25 9.81 -3.36
C LEU A 192 -9.20 10.17 -4.50
N VAL A 193 -9.38 11.47 -4.76
CA VAL A 193 -10.21 12.01 -5.84
C VAL A 193 -9.50 13.16 -6.55
N ASP A 194 -9.92 13.48 -7.77
CA ASP A 194 -9.30 14.55 -8.59
C ASP A 194 -9.23 15.91 -7.89
N ARG A 195 -10.22 16.22 -7.03
CA ARG A 195 -10.23 17.47 -6.25
C ARG A 195 -9.06 17.59 -5.28
N ASP A 196 -8.44 16.48 -4.89
CA ASP A 196 -7.26 16.46 -4.02
C ASP A 196 -5.99 16.88 -4.79
N CYS A 197 -6.07 17.05 -6.12
CA CYS A 197 -4.99 17.43 -7.00
C CYS A 197 -5.22 18.85 -7.58
N PRO A 198 -4.48 19.87 -7.12
CA PRO A 198 -4.62 21.23 -7.62
C PRO A 198 -4.30 21.31 -9.12
N GLY A 199 -5.34 21.39 -9.96
CA GLY A 199 -5.19 21.43 -11.42
C GLY A 199 -4.74 20.11 -12.06
N GLY A 200 -5.02 18.97 -11.41
CA GLY A 200 -4.60 17.65 -11.86
C GLY A 200 -5.66 16.57 -11.71
N LEU A 201 -5.27 15.35 -12.04
CA LEU A 201 -6.06 14.14 -11.90
C LEU A 201 -5.47 13.26 -10.80
N CYS A 202 -6.34 12.61 -10.05
CA CYS A 202 -5.95 11.59 -9.11
C CYS A 202 -5.97 10.22 -9.79
N ILE A 203 -4.78 9.64 -9.97
CA ILE A 203 -4.66 8.28 -10.49
C ILE A 203 -4.68 7.31 -9.31
N ASN A 204 -5.85 6.73 -9.06
CA ASN A 204 -6.07 5.72 -8.03
C ASN A 204 -6.24 4.33 -8.68
N ALA A 205 -5.93 3.22 -7.99
CA ALA A 205 -6.34 1.89 -8.43
C ALA A 205 -7.50 1.43 -7.56
N SER A 206 -8.48 0.74 -8.13
CA SER A 206 -9.64 0.24 -7.40
C SER A 206 -9.28 -0.80 -6.31
N ASP A 207 -8.11 -1.43 -6.41
CA ASP A 207 -7.58 -2.40 -5.45
C ASP A 207 -6.51 -1.83 -4.49
N LYS A 208 -6.18 -0.54 -4.60
CA LYS A 208 -5.17 0.14 -3.74
C LYS A 208 -5.78 1.37 -3.08
N THR A 209 -5.50 1.56 -1.80
CA THR A 209 -6.02 2.67 -0.97
C THR A 209 -5.26 4.00 -1.18
N PHE A 210 -4.46 4.11 -2.25
CA PHE A 210 -3.51 5.20 -2.49
C PHE A 210 -3.54 5.64 -3.97
N GLY A 211 -3.83 6.92 -4.23
CA GLY A 211 -3.67 7.54 -5.54
C GLY A 211 -2.54 8.58 -5.58
N TYR A 212 -2.05 8.90 -6.78
CA TYR A 212 -1.10 9.99 -7.01
C TYR A 212 -1.68 11.08 -7.90
N CYS A 213 -1.31 12.34 -7.63
CA CYS A 213 -1.64 13.44 -8.52
C CYS A 213 -0.75 13.41 -9.76
N SER A 214 -1.39 13.47 -10.93
CA SER A 214 -0.76 13.64 -12.23
C SER A 214 -1.52 14.71 -13.04
N GLN A 215 -1.06 15.00 -14.24
CA GLN A 215 -1.73 15.87 -15.20
C GLN A 215 -1.94 15.09 -16.50
N THR A 216 -3.05 15.36 -17.18
CA THR A 216 -3.23 14.86 -18.54
C THR A 216 -2.22 15.49 -19.48
N CYS A 217 -1.64 14.66 -20.33
CA CYS A 217 -0.73 15.11 -21.37
C CYS A 217 -1.03 14.42 -22.70
N SER A 218 -0.44 14.95 -23.77
CA SER A 218 -0.54 14.40 -25.13
C SER A 218 0.59 14.95 -25.99
N ALA A 219 0.63 14.60 -27.28
CA ALA A 219 1.56 15.23 -28.22
C ALA A 219 1.37 16.75 -28.33
N GLN A 220 0.20 17.27 -27.96
CA GLN A 220 -0.15 18.70 -28.00
C GLN A 220 -0.15 19.37 -26.62
N VAL A 221 -0.21 18.59 -25.54
CA VAL A 221 -0.26 19.08 -24.16
C VAL A 221 0.97 18.55 -23.42
N ALA A 222 1.96 19.43 -23.24
CA ALA A 222 3.21 19.09 -22.59
C ALA A 222 3.06 18.92 -21.07
N CYS A 223 3.89 18.05 -20.50
CA CYS A 223 4.02 17.93 -19.05
C CYS A 223 4.82 19.09 -18.44
N PRO A 224 4.67 19.32 -17.12
CA PRO A 224 5.56 20.21 -16.39
C PRO A 224 7.03 19.86 -16.60
N ALA A 225 7.90 20.87 -16.49
CA ALA A 225 9.34 20.69 -16.70
C ALA A 225 9.90 19.53 -15.86
N GLY A 226 10.66 18.65 -16.49
CA GLY A 226 11.28 17.48 -15.85
C GLY A 226 10.36 16.26 -15.70
N SER A 227 9.13 16.29 -16.23
CA SER A 227 8.23 15.13 -16.29
C SER A 227 8.10 14.58 -17.72
N LEU A 228 7.78 13.29 -17.82
CA LEU A 228 7.54 12.56 -19.06
C LEU A 228 6.04 12.33 -19.24
N CYS A 229 5.59 12.39 -20.49
CA CYS A 229 4.20 12.08 -20.82
C CYS A 229 4.08 10.60 -21.18
N LEU A 230 3.44 9.79 -20.33
CA LEU A 230 3.27 8.36 -20.55
C LEU A 230 1.89 8.07 -21.08
N GLU A 231 1.78 7.34 -22.18
CA GLU A 231 0.48 6.88 -22.69
C GLU A 231 0.12 5.54 -22.04
N MET A 232 -0.88 5.55 -21.16
CA MET A 232 -1.28 4.37 -20.38
C MET A 232 -2.61 3.82 -20.89
N LEU A 233 -2.70 2.49 -20.99
CA LEU A 233 -3.97 1.80 -21.25
C LEU A 233 -4.83 1.89 -19.99
N GLN A 234 -6.06 2.37 -20.14
CA GLN A 234 -7.00 2.48 -19.04
C GLN A 234 -7.60 1.10 -18.69
N PRO A 235 -8.22 0.96 -17.49
CA PRO A 235 -8.82 -0.31 -17.06
C PRO A 235 -9.92 -0.88 -17.98
N ASP A 236 -10.46 -0.06 -18.89
CA ASP A 236 -11.42 -0.52 -19.89
C ASP A 236 -10.77 -1.32 -21.04
N GLY A 237 -9.44 -1.39 -21.10
CA GLY A 237 -8.67 -2.11 -22.10
C GLY A 237 -8.69 -1.47 -23.51
N ILE A 238 -9.37 -0.34 -23.69
CA ILE A 238 -9.63 0.23 -25.02
C ILE A 238 -9.11 1.66 -25.09
N THR A 239 -9.27 2.45 -24.04
CA THR A 239 -8.90 3.86 -24.05
C THR A 239 -7.47 4.09 -23.57
N PHE A 240 -6.82 5.05 -24.21
CA PHE A 240 -5.47 5.50 -23.86
C PHE A 240 -5.55 6.88 -23.24
N LYS A 241 -4.79 7.10 -22.16
CA LYS A 241 -4.68 8.40 -21.52
C LYS A 241 -3.21 8.74 -21.28
N GLY A 242 -2.83 9.96 -21.66
CA GLY A 242 -1.51 10.49 -21.36
C GLY A 242 -1.46 11.01 -19.92
N GLU A 243 -0.48 10.56 -19.15
CA GLU A 243 -0.25 10.96 -17.76
C GLU A 243 1.18 11.48 -17.59
N CYS A 244 1.32 12.62 -16.90
CA CYS A 244 2.63 13.16 -16.55
C CYS A 244 3.24 12.39 -15.38
N MET A 245 4.39 11.76 -15.64
CA MET A 245 5.12 10.97 -14.66
C MET A 245 6.55 11.46 -14.53
N VAL A 246 7.11 11.29 -13.33
CA VAL A 246 8.50 11.62 -13.08
C VAL A 246 9.41 10.56 -13.72
N PRO A 247 10.54 10.97 -14.34
CA PRO A 247 11.56 10.03 -14.75
C PRO A 247 12.17 9.35 -13.52
N CYS A 248 12.68 8.13 -13.72
CA CYS A 248 13.46 7.43 -12.71
C CYS A 248 14.82 7.04 -13.29
N ALA A 249 15.84 7.00 -12.44
CA ALA A 249 17.12 6.36 -12.77
C ALA A 249 17.07 4.88 -12.35
N GLU A 250 17.96 4.03 -12.86
CA GLU A 250 18.21 2.72 -12.27
C GLU A 250 18.53 2.89 -10.77
N GLY A 251 17.68 2.35 -9.89
CA GLY A 251 17.78 2.54 -8.44
C GLY A 251 17.11 3.80 -7.87
N GLY A 252 16.44 4.61 -8.69
CA GLY A 252 15.63 5.75 -8.23
C GLY A 252 14.39 5.32 -7.45
N VAL A 253 14.01 6.09 -6.43
CA VAL A 253 12.88 5.77 -5.55
C VAL A 253 11.57 6.22 -6.21
N CYS A 254 10.97 5.36 -7.02
CA CYS A 254 9.55 5.49 -7.34
C CYS A 254 8.70 5.29 -6.09
N ARG A 255 7.51 5.88 -6.04
CA ARG A 255 6.55 5.67 -4.95
C ARG A 255 5.98 4.26 -5.00
N GLN A 256 6.72 3.29 -4.48
CA GLN A 256 6.32 1.88 -4.44
C GLN A 256 5.02 1.68 -3.68
N GLU A 257 4.74 2.53 -2.68
CA GLU A 257 3.48 2.57 -1.94
C GLU A 257 2.26 2.93 -2.82
N ALA A 258 2.49 3.61 -3.94
CA ALA A 258 1.48 3.91 -4.96
C ALA A 258 1.34 2.80 -6.01
N GLY A 259 2.08 1.70 -5.84
CA GLY A 259 2.28 0.69 -6.86
C GLY A 259 3.13 1.17 -8.05
N LEU A 260 3.80 2.32 -7.94
CA LEU A 260 4.70 2.79 -9.00
C LEU A 260 6.03 2.05 -8.93
N LYS A 261 6.45 1.50 -10.06
CA LYS A 261 7.78 0.93 -10.25
C LYS A 261 8.49 1.69 -11.37
N CYS A 262 9.82 1.65 -11.35
CA CYS A 262 10.60 2.20 -12.44
C CYS A 262 10.50 1.25 -13.63
N HIS A 263 9.99 1.75 -14.74
CA HIS A 263 9.87 0.99 -15.99
C HIS A 263 10.59 1.73 -17.10
N TYR A 264 11.26 0.98 -17.98
CA TYR A 264 11.89 1.51 -19.18
C TYR A 264 10.97 1.32 -20.39
N GLY A 265 10.66 2.40 -21.12
CA GLY A 265 9.66 2.34 -22.18
C GLY A 265 9.64 3.58 -23.07
N ASP A 266 8.63 3.64 -23.94
CA ASP A 266 8.44 4.78 -24.85
C ASP A 266 7.44 5.78 -24.29
N ALA A 267 7.94 6.91 -23.79
CA ALA A 267 7.09 8.06 -23.50
C ALA A 267 6.68 8.77 -24.80
N ILE A 268 5.55 9.47 -24.76
CA ILE A 268 5.09 10.32 -25.86
C ILE A 268 6.18 11.36 -26.15
N MET A 269 6.66 11.39 -27.39
CA MET A 269 7.72 12.28 -27.91
C MET A 269 9.12 12.08 -27.31
N ASP A 270 9.31 11.17 -26.35
CA ASP A 270 10.61 10.89 -25.74
C ASP A 270 10.84 9.37 -25.53
N PRO A 271 11.07 8.61 -26.62
CA PRO A 271 11.19 7.16 -26.55
C PRO A 271 12.45 6.70 -25.80
N GLY A 272 12.41 5.49 -25.24
CA GLY A 272 13.53 4.89 -24.52
C GLY A 272 13.91 5.65 -23.25
N ARG A 273 12.93 5.93 -22.40
CA ARG A 273 13.10 6.61 -21.11
C ARG A 273 12.60 5.73 -19.96
N ALA A 274 13.26 5.87 -18.82
CA ALA A 274 12.80 5.26 -17.58
C ALA A 274 11.88 6.23 -16.82
N ALA A 275 10.70 5.76 -16.45
CA ALA A 275 9.70 6.54 -15.72
C ALA A 275 9.05 5.72 -14.62
N CYS A 276 8.65 6.39 -13.54
CA CYS A 276 7.82 5.77 -12.52
C CYS A 276 6.42 5.58 -13.09
N ALA A 277 5.98 4.34 -13.26
CA ALA A 277 4.66 4.02 -13.77
C ALA A 277 4.04 2.87 -12.99
N ARG A 278 2.71 2.79 -13.02
CA ARG A 278 1.96 1.62 -12.54
C ARG A 278 1.32 0.98 -13.75
N ILE A 279 1.75 -0.24 -14.06
CA ILE A 279 1.12 -1.02 -15.13
C ILE A 279 -0.07 -1.76 -14.49
N PRO A 280 -1.32 -1.45 -14.89
CA PRO A 280 -2.46 -2.15 -14.31
C PRO A 280 -2.35 -3.66 -14.54
N PRO A 281 -2.76 -4.50 -13.59
CA PRO A 281 -2.84 -5.94 -13.80
C PRO A 281 -3.63 -6.25 -15.07
N ARG A 282 -3.29 -7.35 -15.74
CA ARG A 282 -4.00 -7.86 -16.93
C ARG A 282 -3.94 -6.98 -18.18
N THR A 283 -3.25 -5.85 -18.13
CA THR A 283 -3.02 -4.99 -19.30
C THR A 283 -1.74 -5.34 -20.05
N ILE A 284 -1.56 -4.79 -21.25
CA ILE A 284 -0.36 -4.96 -22.07
C ILE A 284 0.89 -4.53 -21.27
N GLY A 285 1.90 -5.39 -21.21
CA GLY A 285 3.12 -5.19 -20.42
C GLY A 285 3.05 -5.73 -18.99
N SER A 286 1.88 -6.18 -18.53
CA SER A 286 1.71 -6.84 -17.22
C SER A 286 2.08 -8.33 -17.27
N LYS A 287 2.40 -8.92 -16.11
CA LYS A 287 2.72 -10.35 -15.98
C LYS A 287 1.45 -11.21 -16.13
N CYS A 288 1.57 -12.36 -16.80
CA CYS A 288 0.49 -13.32 -17.01
C CYS A 288 0.99 -14.76 -16.87
N ALA A 289 0.11 -15.72 -16.58
CA ALA A 289 0.40 -17.16 -16.65
C ALA A 289 -0.21 -17.79 -17.92
N ASP A 290 -1.40 -17.34 -18.31
CA ASP A 290 -2.05 -17.72 -19.57
C ASP A 290 -2.85 -16.56 -20.21
N ASP A 291 -3.44 -16.81 -21.37
CA ASP A 291 -4.14 -15.77 -22.15
C ASP A 291 -5.33 -15.16 -21.40
N ASN A 292 -5.97 -15.88 -20.47
CA ASN A 292 -7.10 -15.34 -19.71
C ASN A 292 -6.67 -14.31 -18.67
N ASP A 293 -5.39 -14.28 -18.31
CA ASP A 293 -4.84 -13.25 -17.43
C ASP A 293 -4.69 -11.90 -18.14
N CYS A 294 -4.86 -11.84 -19.46
CA CYS A 294 -4.79 -10.60 -20.23
C CYS A 294 -6.19 -10.13 -20.59
N ASP A 295 -6.60 -8.96 -20.08
CA ASP A 295 -7.88 -8.33 -20.46
C ASP A 295 -7.88 -8.00 -21.96
N VAL A 296 -6.69 -7.72 -22.51
CA VAL A 296 -6.49 -7.46 -23.93
C VAL A 296 -5.19 -8.08 -24.40
N GLY A 297 -5.27 -8.88 -25.46
CA GLY A 297 -4.12 -9.47 -26.13
C GLY A 297 -3.89 -10.94 -25.75
N THR A 298 -2.62 -11.37 -25.77
CA THR A 298 -2.19 -12.75 -25.53
C THR A 298 -1.00 -12.78 -24.57
N CYS A 299 -0.92 -13.82 -23.75
CA CYS A 299 0.17 -14.05 -22.83
C CYS A 299 1.37 -14.70 -23.54
N GLN A 300 2.42 -13.91 -23.76
CA GLN A 300 3.65 -14.40 -24.37
C GLN A 300 4.58 -14.92 -23.28
N LYS A 301 4.91 -16.22 -23.32
CA LYS A 301 5.83 -16.87 -22.36
C LYS A 301 6.80 -17.80 -23.07
N ALA A 302 7.98 -17.98 -22.49
CA ALA A 302 8.94 -18.95 -22.98
C ALA A 302 8.50 -20.39 -22.72
N SER A 303 8.93 -21.29 -23.60
CA SER A 303 8.60 -22.71 -23.50
C SER A 303 9.08 -23.27 -22.16
N GLY A 304 8.16 -23.89 -21.41
CA GLY A 304 8.45 -24.47 -20.10
C GLY A 304 8.43 -23.48 -18.94
N GLN A 305 8.08 -22.21 -19.17
CA GLN A 305 7.93 -21.21 -18.11
C GLN A 305 6.48 -21.09 -17.64
N TYR A 306 6.32 -20.79 -16.35
CA TYR A 306 5.01 -20.59 -15.72
C TYR A 306 4.42 -19.22 -15.99
N PHE A 307 5.26 -18.22 -16.30
CA PHE A 307 4.85 -16.84 -16.45
C PHE A 307 5.40 -16.20 -17.72
N GLY A 308 4.70 -15.19 -18.19
CA GLY A 308 5.00 -14.39 -19.36
C GLY A 308 4.52 -12.95 -19.19
N VAL A 309 4.32 -12.27 -20.32
CA VAL A 309 3.85 -10.88 -20.36
C VAL A 309 2.70 -10.74 -21.36
N CYS A 310 1.67 -9.98 -20.99
CA CYS A 310 0.57 -9.65 -21.89
C CYS A 310 1.07 -8.77 -23.03
N THR A 311 0.81 -9.18 -24.27
CA THR A 311 1.18 -8.45 -25.50
C THR A 311 -0.02 -8.36 -26.42
N LYS A 312 -0.03 -7.41 -27.36
CA LYS A 312 -1.11 -7.26 -28.34
C LYS A 312 -0.53 -7.17 -29.74
N GLU A 313 -1.11 -7.93 -30.67
CA GLU A 313 -0.79 -7.88 -32.10
C GLU A 313 -1.37 -6.62 -32.76
N GLY A 314 -0.77 -6.19 -33.87
CA GLY A 314 -1.40 -5.22 -34.77
C GLY A 314 -1.16 -3.76 -34.37
N CYS A 315 -0.03 -3.48 -33.74
CA CYS A 315 0.35 -2.13 -33.30
C CYS A 315 0.71 -1.14 -34.42
N PHE A 316 0.53 -1.52 -35.69
CA PHE A 316 0.70 -0.66 -36.87
C PHE A 316 -0.63 -0.25 -37.51
N LEU A 317 -1.77 -0.75 -37.01
CA LEU A 317 -3.08 -0.35 -37.52
C LEU A 317 -3.35 1.13 -37.17
N PRO A 318 -4.06 1.90 -38.01
CA PRO A 318 -4.43 3.28 -37.71
C PRO A 318 -5.15 3.37 -36.36
N GLY A 319 -4.57 4.12 -35.41
CA GLY A 319 -5.10 4.26 -34.05
C GLY A 319 -4.66 3.18 -33.06
N ALA A 320 -3.97 2.12 -33.50
CA ALA A 320 -3.33 1.17 -32.61
C ALA A 320 -2.02 1.76 -32.09
N LYS A 321 -1.92 1.93 -30.77
CA LYS A 321 -0.73 2.40 -30.08
C LYS A 321 -0.31 1.39 -29.02
N CYS A 322 0.98 1.35 -28.74
CA CYS A 322 1.50 0.54 -27.65
C CYS A 322 1.56 1.40 -26.38
N PRO A 323 0.93 0.97 -25.26
CA PRO A 323 1.00 1.72 -24.02
C PRO A 323 2.40 1.63 -23.43
N PHE A 324 2.80 2.62 -22.65
CA PHE A 324 4.00 2.52 -21.83
C PHE A 324 3.89 1.31 -20.87
N PRO A 325 4.94 0.48 -20.71
CA PRO A 325 6.33 0.68 -21.11
C PRO A 325 6.69 -0.08 -22.41
N THR A 326 5.70 -0.37 -23.25
CA THR A 326 5.87 -1.20 -24.45
C THR A 326 6.19 -0.38 -25.70
N THR A 327 6.63 -1.08 -26.73
CA THR A 327 6.90 -0.53 -28.05
C THR A 327 6.43 -1.49 -29.13
N CYS A 328 6.10 -0.96 -30.31
CA CYS A 328 5.71 -1.78 -31.44
C CYS A 328 6.95 -2.39 -32.07
N ALA A 329 7.13 -3.69 -31.89
CA ALA A 329 8.33 -4.40 -32.29
C ALA A 329 8.01 -5.74 -32.95
N LYS A 330 8.98 -6.23 -33.72
CA LYS A 330 8.91 -7.47 -34.48
C LYS A 330 10.14 -8.31 -34.15
N VAL A 331 9.90 -9.54 -33.73
CA VAL A 331 10.98 -10.46 -33.33
C VAL A 331 10.86 -11.77 -34.10
N GLY A 332 11.99 -12.26 -34.62
CA GLY A 332 12.04 -13.46 -35.45
C GLY A 332 12.27 -13.14 -36.92
N SER A 333 11.38 -13.59 -37.81
CA SER A 333 11.51 -13.42 -39.27
C SER A 333 10.90 -12.11 -39.76
N ASN A 334 11.21 -11.74 -41.01
CA ASN A 334 10.64 -10.59 -41.71
C ASN A 334 9.12 -10.69 -41.97
N ASP A 335 8.49 -11.82 -41.67
CA ASP A 335 7.03 -12.03 -41.81
C ASP A 335 6.32 -12.15 -40.45
N ALA A 336 7.07 -12.12 -39.34
CA ALA A 336 6.48 -12.18 -38.01
C ALA A 336 5.50 -11.00 -37.76
N PRO A 337 4.41 -11.20 -37.01
CA PRO A 337 3.51 -10.10 -36.67
C PRO A 337 4.20 -9.07 -35.77
N LEU A 338 3.70 -7.84 -35.82
CA LEU A 338 4.13 -6.76 -34.92
C LEU A 338 3.32 -6.81 -33.64
N TYR A 339 4.01 -6.84 -32.51
CA TYR A 339 3.39 -6.81 -31.18
C TYR A 339 3.87 -5.64 -30.35
N CYS A 340 3.05 -5.24 -29.38
CA CYS A 340 3.48 -4.39 -28.28
C CYS A 340 4.29 -5.21 -27.28
N TYR A 341 5.62 -5.18 -27.41
CA TYR A 341 6.55 -5.83 -26.50
C TYR A 341 7.09 -4.83 -25.47
N VAL A 342 7.37 -5.29 -24.25
CA VAL A 342 8.03 -4.49 -23.21
C VAL A 342 9.44 -4.12 -23.66
N ARG A 343 9.81 -2.83 -23.57
CA ARG A 343 11.18 -2.36 -23.85
C ARG A 343 12.13 -2.85 -22.77
N CYS A 344 13.39 -3.05 -23.13
CA CYS A 344 14.44 -3.43 -22.19
C CYS A 344 15.80 -2.82 -22.60
N LEU A 345 16.68 -2.66 -21.62
CA LEU A 345 18.10 -2.37 -21.83
C LEU A 345 18.94 -3.64 -21.66
N SER A 346 18.53 -4.50 -20.73
CA SER A 346 19.20 -5.74 -20.38
C SER A 346 18.19 -6.86 -20.05
N ASN A 347 18.69 -8.08 -19.89
CA ASN A 347 17.85 -9.22 -19.46
C ASN A 347 17.23 -9.01 -18.07
N ALA A 348 17.80 -8.15 -17.23
CA ALA A 348 17.28 -7.88 -15.89
C ALA A 348 15.97 -7.08 -15.92
N ASP A 349 15.65 -6.41 -17.03
CA ASP A 349 14.40 -5.67 -17.22
C ASP A 349 13.24 -6.59 -17.62
N CYS A 350 13.54 -7.85 -17.98
CA CYS A 350 12.57 -8.80 -18.50
C CYS A 350 12.05 -9.73 -17.41
N ALA A 351 10.81 -10.20 -17.59
CA ALA A 351 10.23 -11.21 -16.71
C ALA A 351 11.03 -12.53 -16.78
N ASP A 352 10.92 -13.34 -15.72
CA ASP A 352 11.61 -14.63 -15.64
C ASP A 352 11.38 -15.49 -16.88
N GLY A 353 12.47 -15.97 -17.47
CA GLY A 353 12.45 -16.77 -18.69
C GLY A 353 12.32 -15.98 -19.99
N MET A 354 12.21 -14.66 -19.94
CA MET A 354 12.34 -13.79 -21.11
C MET A 354 13.75 -13.23 -21.25
N THR A 355 14.10 -12.85 -22.48
CA THR A 355 15.40 -12.29 -22.84
C THR A 355 15.23 -10.97 -23.57
N CYS A 356 16.15 -10.05 -23.32
CA CYS A 356 16.19 -8.76 -23.98
C CYS A 356 16.88 -8.91 -25.35
N LYS A 357 16.11 -8.82 -26.44
CA LYS A 357 16.60 -9.01 -27.81
C LYS A 357 16.29 -7.81 -28.69
N ASP A 358 17.14 -7.58 -29.68
CA ASP A 358 16.91 -6.56 -30.70
C ASP A 358 15.71 -6.94 -31.58
N SER A 359 14.81 -5.98 -31.76
CA SER A 359 13.72 -6.02 -32.74
C SER A 359 14.30 -5.86 -34.14
N TYR A 360 14.55 -6.98 -34.82
CA TYR A 360 14.97 -7.11 -36.22
C TYR A 360 15.87 -5.97 -36.75
N GLY A 361 17.03 -5.74 -36.12
CA GLY A 361 18.04 -4.79 -36.61
C GLY A 361 17.71 -3.30 -36.46
N THR A 362 16.61 -2.96 -35.78
CA THR A 362 16.23 -1.56 -35.51
C THR A 362 17.02 -0.92 -34.37
N GLY A 363 17.78 -1.72 -33.60
CA GLY A 363 18.43 -1.28 -32.36
C GLY A 363 17.45 -1.06 -31.19
N ILE A 364 16.15 -1.26 -31.41
CA ILE A 364 15.14 -1.26 -30.35
C ILE A 364 15.16 -2.63 -29.67
N LYS A 365 15.43 -2.65 -28.37
CA LYS A 365 15.46 -3.88 -27.58
C LYS A 365 14.16 -4.11 -26.83
N VAL A 366 13.68 -5.35 -26.89
CA VAL A 366 12.43 -5.76 -26.28
C VAL A 366 12.53 -7.12 -25.60
N CYS A 367 11.73 -7.32 -24.56
CA CYS A 367 11.61 -8.59 -23.85
C CYS A 367 10.81 -9.58 -24.69
N VAL A 368 11.42 -10.72 -24.96
CA VAL A 368 10.82 -11.82 -25.71
C VAL A 368 11.11 -13.17 -25.07
N PRO A 369 10.28 -14.18 -25.34
CA PRO A 369 10.55 -15.55 -24.95
C PRO A 369 11.93 -16.10 -25.38
#